data_AF-K7NHD5-F1
#
_entry.id   AF-K7NHD5-F1
#
_cell.length_a   1.000
_cell.length_b   1.000
_cell.length_c   1.000
_cell.angle_alpha   90.00
_cell.angle_beta   90.00
_cell.angle_gamma   90.00
#
_symmetry.space_group_name_H-M   'P 1'
#
loop_
_entity.id
_entity.type
_entity.pdbx_description
1 polymer ?
#
loop_
_entity_poly.entity_id
_entity_poly.type
_entity_poly.pdbx_seq_one_letter_code
_entity_poly.pdbx_strand_id
1 'polypeptide(L)'
;KEKARGSKGQRPRTKRTSLTPDSCLWAHVEEAWKDLENLKQGQHESLHKLEKFEGYVTKMENDLSISRDVFFQESRFKMWWEEWKEYKKNQSPDWSSPLCQKMETLQVI
;
A
#
# COMPACT_ATOMS: atom_id res chain seq x y z
N LYS A 1 34.56 13.15 -12.51
CA LYS A 1 35.11 12.34 -11.41
C LYS A 1 33.93 11.60 -10.74
N GLU A 2 33.74 10.36 -11.16
CA GLU A 2 32.74 9.40 -10.65
C GLU A 2 32.87 9.18 -9.14
N LYS A 3 31.75 9.06 -8.42
CA LYS A 3 31.70 8.31 -7.15
C LYS A 3 30.37 7.55 -6.99
N ALA A 4 30.41 6.30 -7.45
CA ALA A 4 29.90 5.08 -6.83
C ALA A 4 28.50 5.12 -6.18
N ARG A 5 27.51 4.66 -6.94
CA ARG A 5 26.32 3.99 -6.41
C ARG A 5 26.77 2.74 -5.66
N GLY A 6 26.89 2.84 -4.34
CA GLY A 6 27.07 1.67 -3.49
C GLY A 6 25.80 0.82 -3.52
N SER A 7 25.84 -0.30 -4.23
CA SER A 7 24.91 -1.42 -4.03
C SER A 7 25.08 -1.93 -2.60
N LYS A 8 24.31 -1.38 -1.66
CA LYS A 8 24.18 -1.97 -0.32
C LYS A 8 23.24 -3.14 -0.45
N GLY A 9 23.77 -4.36 -0.34
CA GLY A 9 22.96 -5.54 -0.07
C GLY A 9 21.99 -5.20 1.07
N GLN A 10 20.69 -5.31 0.80
CA GLN A 10 19.65 -4.92 1.73
C GLN A 10 19.71 -5.88 2.92
N ARG A 11 20.40 -5.47 3.99
CA ARG A 11 20.22 -6.10 5.30
C ARG A 11 18.77 -5.85 5.71
N PRO A 12 18.02 -6.87 6.17
CA PRO A 12 16.66 -6.68 6.65
C PRO A 12 16.62 -5.52 7.65
N ARG A 13 15.78 -4.52 7.40
CA ARG A 13 15.65 -3.39 8.32
C ARG A 13 15.03 -3.90 9.61
N THR A 14 15.61 -3.53 10.76
CA THR A 14 15.03 -3.81 12.08
C THR A 14 14.11 -2.69 12.57
N LYS A 15 14.10 -1.54 11.89
CA LYS A 15 13.31 -0.35 12.24
C LYS A 15 12.71 0.31 11.01
N ARG A 16 11.46 0.76 11.15
CA ARG A 16 10.71 1.51 10.12
C ARG A 16 11.44 2.79 9.73
N THR A 17 11.36 3.19 8.47
CA THR A 17 11.92 4.48 8.03
C THR A 17 11.16 5.61 8.70
N SER A 18 11.85 6.70 9.05
CA SER A 18 11.20 7.93 9.53
C SER A 18 10.51 8.71 8.41
N LEU A 19 10.88 8.42 7.17
CA LEU A 19 10.29 9.00 5.97
C LEU A 19 10.18 7.88 4.92
N THR A 20 9.05 7.79 4.23
CA THR A 20 8.91 6.90 3.08
C THR A 20 9.94 7.34 2.02
N PRO A 21 10.90 6.48 1.63
CA PRO A 21 11.92 6.84 0.65
C PRO A 21 11.35 6.96 -0.76
N ASP A 22 10.15 6.43 -0.99
CA ASP A 22 9.41 6.59 -2.22
C ASP A 22 8.62 7.91 -2.22
N SER A 23 9.17 8.91 -2.91
CA SER A 23 8.51 10.21 -3.08
C SER A 23 7.24 10.14 -3.94
N CYS A 24 7.04 9.04 -4.67
CA CYS A 24 5.93 8.84 -5.60
C CYS A 24 4.78 8.01 -4.99
N LEU A 25 4.89 7.61 -3.72
CA LEU A 25 3.86 6.82 -3.04
C LEU A 25 2.47 7.44 -3.19
N TRP A 26 2.36 8.75 -2.97
CA TRP A 26 1.09 9.45 -3.08
C TRP A 26 0.54 9.45 -4.50
N ALA A 27 1.39 9.52 -5.53
CA ALA A 27 0.93 9.38 -6.91
C ALA A 27 0.33 7.98 -7.15
N HIS A 28 0.96 6.93 -6.62
CA HIS A 28 0.42 5.57 -6.72
C HIS A 28 -0.89 5.39 -5.94
N VAL A 29 -1.05 6.07 -4.80
CA VAL A 29 -2.32 6.11 -4.07
C VAL A 29 -3.42 6.76 -4.92
N GLU A 30 -3.12 7.89 -5.57
CA GLU A 30 -4.07 8.55 -6.48
C GLU A 30 -4.45 7.66 -7.68
N GLU A 31 -3.47 6.97 -8.26
CA GLU A 31 -3.71 6.00 -9.35
C GLU A 31 -4.61 4.86 -8.87
N ALA A 32 -4.35 4.31 -7.69
CA ALA A 32 -5.16 3.26 -7.10
C ALA A 32 -6.59 3.72 -6.78
N TRP A 33 -6.79 4.98 -6.38
CA TRP A 33 -8.12 5.58 -6.27
C TRP A 33 -8.86 5.57 -7.60
N LYS A 34 -8.21 6.07 -8.64
CA LYS A 34 -8.81 6.12 -9.98
C LYS A 34 -9.13 4.72 -10.52
N ASP A 35 -8.24 3.76 -10.31
CA ASP A 35 -8.48 2.37 -10.68
C ASP A 35 -9.63 1.74 -9.88
N LEU A 36 -9.81 2.11 -8.61
CA LEU A 36 -10.96 1.67 -7.80
C LEU A 36 -12.29 2.25 -8.31
N GLU A 37 -12.32 3.53 -8.69
CA GLU A 37 -13.47 4.15 -9.35
C GLU A 37 -13.79 3.46 -10.70
N ASN A 38 -12.77 3.24 -11.52
CA ASN A 38 -12.87 2.51 -12.78
C ASN A 38 -13.41 1.09 -12.58
N LEU A 39 -12.95 0.39 -11.53
CA LEU A 39 -13.41 -0.95 -11.20
C LEU A 39 -14.90 -0.96 -10.81
N LYS A 40 -15.35 0.04 -10.04
CA LYS A 40 -16.77 0.24 -9.71
C LYS A 40 -17.61 0.51 -10.96
N GLN A 41 -17.02 1.10 -12.00
CA GLN A 41 -17.66 1.30 -13.31
C GLN A 41 -17.64 0.04 -14.20
N GLY A 42 -17.10 -1.09 -13.72
CA GLY A 42 -17.05 -2.36 -14.45
C GLY A 42 -15.77 -2.59 -15.25
N GLN A 43 -14.74 -1.76 -15.07
CA GLN A 43 -13.44 -1.99 -15.71
C GLN A 43 -12.62 -3.02 -14.92
N HIS A 44 -12.79 -4.29 -15.26
CA HIS A 44 -12.11 -5.41 -14.60
C HIS A 44 -10.57 -5.37 -14.74
N GLU A 45 -10.01 -4.67 -15.73
CA GLU A 45 -8.56 -4.48 -15.86
C GLU A 45 -7.95 -3.73 -14.66
N SER A 46 -8.74 -2.85 -14.05
CA SER A 46 -8.33 -2.09 -12.86
C SER A 46 -8.17 -2.99 -11.63
N LEU A 47 -8.87 -4.13 -11.58
CA LEU A 47 -8.72 -5.11 -10.49
C LEU A 47 -7.27 -5.57 -10.37
N HIS A 48 -6.65 -5.92 -11.49
CA HIS A 48 -5.28 -6.41 -11.53
C HIS A 48 -4.27 -5.34 -11.12
N LYS A 49 -4.55 -4.07 -11.42
CA LYS A 49 -3.71 -2.94 -10.99
C LYS A 49 -3.82 -2.70 -9.49
N LEU A 50 -5.03 -2.79 -8.93
CA LEU A 50 -5.27 -2.67 -7.49
C LEU A 50 -4.59 -3.81 -6.71
N GLU A 51 -4.65 -5.04 -7.23
CA GLU A 51 -3.93 -6.17 -6.64
C GLU A 51 -2.41 -6.01 -6.70
N LYS A 52 -1.88 -5.44 -7.79
CA LYS A 52 -0.46 -5.07 -7.88
C LYS A 52 -0.09 -4.00 -6.85
N PHE A 53 -0.92 -2.98 -6.69
CA PHE A 53 -0.71 -1.92 -5.71
C PHE A 53 -0.78 -2.46 -4.27
N GLU A 54 -1.71 -3.36 -3.97
CA GLU A 54 -1.79 -4.07 -2.69
C GLU A 54 -0.49 -4.84 -2.39
N GLY A 55 0.01 -5.59 -3.37
CA GLY A 55 1.29 -6.30 -3.26
C GLY A 55 2.48 -5.36 -3.09
N TYR A 56 2.48 -4.21 -3.76
CA TYR A 56 3.48 -3.17 -3.61
C TYR A 56 3.52 -2.63 -2.16
N VAL A 57 2.36 -2.30 -1.60
CA VAL A 57 2.27 -1.82 -0.21
C VAL A 57 2.63 -2.90 0.79
N THR A 58 2.22 -4.15 0.56
CA THR A 58 2.61 -5.29 1.40
C THR A 58 4.11 -5.47 1.43
N LYS A 59 4.76 -5.38 0.26
CA LYS A 59 6.22 -5.46 0.16
C LYS A 59 6.90 -4.32 0.92
N MET A 60 6.45 -3.08 0.72
CA MET A 60 6.99 -1.92 1.43
C MET A 60 6.84 -2.02 2.95
N GLU A 61 5.72 -2.57 3.43
CA GLU A 61 5.49 -2.82 4.85
C GLU A 61 6.39 -3.94 5.38
N ASN A 62 6.57 -5.02 4.64
CA ASN A 62 7.50 -6.09 5.02
C ASN A 62 8.96 -5.60 5.07
N ASP A 63 9.34 -4.74 4.12
CA ASP A 63 10.65 -4.09 4.09
C ASP A 63 10.77 -2.94 5.11
N LEU A 64 9.73 -2.67 5.91
CA LEU A 64 9.64 -1.55 6.86
C LEU A 64 10.05 -0.20 6.24
N SER A 65 9.76 -0.05 4.94
CA SER A 65 10.17 1.08 4.11
C SER A 65 9.06 2.13 3.96
N ILE A 66 7.85 1.83 4.43
CA ILE A 66 6.73 2.77 4.47
C ILE A 66 6.64 3.43 5.85
N SER A 67 6.45 4.75 5.92
CA SER A 67 6.27 5.44 7.20
C SER A 67 4.91 5.13 7.83
N ARG A 68 4.80 5.27 9.16
CA ARG A 68 3.52 5.18 9.88
C ARG A 68 2.50 6.21 9.43
N ASP A 69 2.95 7.38 9.00
CA ASP A 69 2.09 8.49 8.54
C ASP A 69 1.21 8.12 7.35
N VAL A 70 1.64 7.15 6.54
CA VAL A 70 0.85 6.64 5.41
C VAL A 70 -0.40 5.91 5.90
N PHE A 71 -0.32 5.28 7.07
CA PHE A 71 -1.43 4.53 7.67
C PHE A 71 -2.26 5.39 8.63
N PHE A 72 -2.05 6.71 8.63
CA PHE A 72 -2.82 7.62 9.48
C PHE A 72 -4.31 7.53 9.16
N GLN A 73 -5.18 7.75 10.16
CA GLN A 73 -6.62 7.53 9.99
C GLN A 73 -7.24 8.42 8.90
N GLU A 74 -6.72 9.63 8.74
CA GLU A 74 -7.17 10.60 7.73
C GLU A 74 -6.33 10.52 6.44
N SER A 75 -5.49 9.50 6.29
CA SER A 75 -4.70 9.37 5.09
C SER A 75 -5.56 8.91 3.92
N ARG A 76 -5.26 9.46 2.74
CA ARG A 76 -5.90 9.07 1.49
C ARG A 76 -5.67 7.59 1.16
N PHE A 77 -4.60 7.00 1.69
CA PHE A 77 -4.35 5.56 1.59
C PHE A 77 -5.32 4.74 2.44
N LYS A 78 -5.61 5.16 3.68
CA LYS A 78 -6.54 4.42 4.53
C LYS A 78 -7.96 4.45 3.98
N MET A 79 -8.41 5.61 3.51
CA MET A 79 -9.71 5.73 2.84
C MET A 79 -9.79 4.81 1.61
N TRP A 80 -8.73 4.76 0.79
CA TRP A 80 -8.67 3.83 -0.34
C TRP A 80 -8.77 2.36 0.11
N TRP A 81 -8.05 2.01 1.18
CA TRP A 81 -8.01 0.65 1.71
C TRP A 81 -9.38 0.18 2.23
N GLU A 82 -10.10 1.05 2.93
CA GLU A 82 -11.44 0.74 3.43
C GLU A 82 -12.41 0.44 2.27
N GLU A 83 -12.37 1.26 1.24
CA GLU A 83 -13.16 1.06 0.01
C GLU A 83 -12.77 -0.22 -0.74
N TRP A 84 -11.47 -0.50 -0.85
CA TRP A 84 -10.96 -1.72 -1.50
C TRP A 84 -11.37 -2.98 -0.73
N LYS A 85 -11.24 -2.95 0.59
CA LYS A 85 -11.64 -4.03 1.49
C LYS A 85 -13.14 -4.29 1.38
N GLU A 86 -13.96 -3.23 1.39
CA GLU A 86 -15.41 -3.37 1.23
C GLU A 86 -15.75 -3.99 -0.13
N TYR A 87 -15.15 -3.49 -1.22
CA TYR A 87 -15.33 -4.07 -2.55
C TYR A 87 -14.98 -5.56 -2.59
N LYS A 88 -13.81 -5.94 -2.08
CA LYS A 88 -13.37 -7.35 -2.05
C LYS A 88 -14.27 -8.21 -1.18
N LYS A 89 -14.74 -7.70 -0.04
CA LYS A 89 -15.68 -8.40 0.85
C LYS A 89 -17.04 -8.61 0.18
N ASN A 90 -17.50 -7.64 -0.61
CA ASN A 90 -18.73 -7.77 -1.39
C ASN A 90 -18.59 -8.83 -2.50
N GLN A 91 -17.41 -8.95 -3.10
CA GLN A 91 -17.11 -9.98 -4.10
C GLN A 91 -16.91 -11.37 -3.47
N SER A 92 -16.25 -11.44 -2.31
CA SER A 92 -15.98 -12.68 -1.57
C SER A 92 -15.96 -12.39 -0.07
N PRO A 93 -16.93 -12.90 0.71
CA PRO A 93 -17.02 -12.62 2.15
C PRO A 93 -15.85 -13.21 2.95
N ASP A 94 -15.19 -14.23 2.42
CA ASP A 94 -14.01 -14.90 3.00
C ASP A 94 -12.67 -14.26 2.57
N TRP A 95 -12.70 -13.15 1.83
CA TRP A 95 -11.48 -12.49 1.40
C TRP A 95 -10.69 -11.94 2.60
N SER A 96 -9.41 -12.32 2.67
CA SER A 96 -8.45 -11.83 3.67
C SER A 96 -7.14 -11.47 3.00
N SER A 97 -6.61 -10.30 3.35
CA SER A 97 -5.32 -9.80 2.86
C SER A 97 -4.28 -9.79 3.98
N PRO A 98 -2.99 -10.03 3.68
CA PRO A 98 -1.88 -9.82 4.62
C PRO A 98 -1.85 -8.41 5.22
N LEU A 99 -2.39 -7.41 4.52
CA LEU A 99 -2.49 -6.03 5.02
C LEU A 99 -3.60 -5.84 6.05
N CYS A 100 -4.65 -6.68 6.08
CA CYS A 100 -5.73 -6.56 7.06
C CYS A 100 -5.20 -6.55 8.50
N GLN A 101 -4.33 -7.50 8.83
CA GLN A 101 -3.73 -7.60 10.18
C GLN A 101 -2.85 -6.39 10.50
N LYS A 102 -2.11 -5.87 9.51
CA LYS A 102 -1.22 -4.72 9.70
C LYS A 102 -1.99 -3.42 9.90
N MET A 103 -3.07 -3.23 9.16
CA MET A 103 -3.89 -2.03 9.27
C MET A 103 -4.73 -2.02 10.55
N GLU A 104 -5.12 -3.19 11.07
CA GLU A 104 -5.72 -3.30 12.42
C GLU A 104 -4.70 -2.97 13.52
N THR A 105 -3.47 -3.47 13.41
CA THR A 105 -2.40 -3.21 14.40
C THR A 105 -2.03 -1.71 14.47
N LEU A 106 -2.11 -0.99 13.34
CA LEU A 106 -1.79 0.44 13.28
C LEU A 106 -2.96 1.35 13.70
N GLN A 107 -4.16 0.82 13.94
CA GLN A 107 -5.29 1.55 14.50
C GLN A 107 -5.26 1.64 16.04
N VAL A 108 -4.39 0.88 16.72
CA VAL A 108 -4.36 0.75 18.20
C VAL A 108 -3.26 1.61 18.85
N ILE A 109 -2.61 2.51 18.10
CA ILE A 109 -1.57 3.43 18.59
C ILE A 109 -2.10 4.86 18.53
#